data_AF-A0A9D0CEA2-F1
#
_entry.id   AF-A0A9D0CEA2-F1
#
_cell.length_a   1.000
_cell.length_b   1.000
_cell.length_c   1.000
_cell.angle_alpha   90.00
_cell.angle_beta   90.00
_cell.angle_gamma   90.00
#
_symmetry.space_group_name_H-M   'P 1'
#
loop_
_entity.id
_entity.type
_entity.pdbx_description
1 polymer ?
#
loop_
_entity_poly.entity_id
_entity_poly.type
_entity_poly.pdbx_seq_one_letter_code
_entity_poly.pdbx_strand_id
1 'polypeptide(L)'
;MKTFLKFLQKQDAKLIESYASRELHNLEDLMFDLQKEHEQIKENLKKVNHLLDLIEKHDIKPEKTEKEETSVEKWLDKLKNTFEKFHLLSKEKLSKEDIAVLQKEKGKLLALKHKLEEQHKHIHTLLAKTFTYLIDTQNKICEELTKGYDVAAISQKLVDHFGRKLEATMYEQGKNQLMEFLEKTFNINKIDAKTIFNILEKNHILYYQINYSNTYEFPTYQDVSEYESMTYMPTDGTWFIYA
;
A
#
# COMPACT_ATOMS: atom_id res chain seq x y z
N MET A 1 33.32 37.14 2.21
CA MET A 1 33.38 36.05 1.21
C MET A 1 33.04 34.68 1.81
N LYS A 2 33.72 34.20 2.86
CA LYS A 2 33.40 32.91 3.53
C LYS A 2 31.96 32.80 4.06
N THR A 3 31.39 33.88 4.57
CA THR A 3 30.01 33.93 5.08
C THR A 3 28.95 33.81 3.97
N PHE A 4 29.23 34.37 2.80
CA PHE A 4 28.35 34.32 1.63
C PHE A 4 28.33 32.92 1.00
N LEU A 5 29.49 32.26 0.89
CA LEU A 5 29.59 30.87 0.45
C LEU A 5 28.82 29.90 1.37
N LYS A 6 28.91 30.09 2.70
CA LYS A 6 28.12 29.30 3.65
C LYS A 6 26.60 29.52 3.51
N PHE A 7 26.18 30.73 3.16
CA PHE A 7 24.76 31.03 2.92
C PHE A 7 24.24 30.34 1.65
N LEU A 8 24.99 30.41 0.55
CA LEU A 8 24.64 29.74 -0.70
C LEU A 8 24.57 28.21 -0.53
N GLN A 9 25.56 27.60 0.12
CA GLN A 9 25.54 26.18 0.45
C GLN A 9 24.31 25.77 1.27
N LYS A 10 23.88 26.63 2.19
CA LYS A 10 22.67 26.39 3.01
C LYS A 10 21.38 26.54 2.21
N GLN A 11 21.34 27.42 1.22
CA GLN A 11 20.18 27.59 0.33
C GLN A 11 20.11 26.43 -0.68
N ASP A 12 21.23 26.03 -1.27
CA ASP A 12 21.30 24.86 -2.16
C ASP A 12 20.88 23.58 -1.42
N ALA A 13 21.37 23.36 -0.19
CA ALA A 13 20.95 22.21 0.62
C ALA A 13 19.44 22.19 0.89
N LYS A 14 18.85 23.34 1.23
CA LYS A 14 17.39 23.47 1.43
C LYS A 14 16.60 23.25 0.14
N LEU A 15 17.16 23.67 -0.99
CA LEU A 15 16.53 23.50 -2.30
C LEU A 15 16.51 22.02 -2.69
N ILE A 16 17.65 21.32 -2.53
CA ILE A 16 17.79 19.88 -2.75
C ILE A 16 16.84 19.10 -1.84
N GLU A 17 16.80 19.42 -0.55
CA GLU A 17 15.90 18.80 0.42
C GLU A 17 14.41 18.98 0.06
N SER A 18 14.03 20.17 -0.42
CA SER A 18 12.68 20.47 -0.91
C SER A 18 12.33 19.68 -2.17
N TYR A 19 13.28 19.55 -3.11
CA TYR A 19 13.09 18.75 -4.32
C TYR A 19 12.98 17.26 -4.01
N ALA A 20 13.87 16.71 -3.18
CA ALA A 20 13.85 15.31 -2.76
C ALA A 20 12.57 14.96 -1.99
N SER A 21 12.12 15.85 -1.10
CA SER A 21 10.86 15.65 -0.36
C SER A 21 9.64 15.67 -1.28
N ARG A 22 9.62 16.56 -2.29
CA ARG A 22 8.54 16.62 -3.28
C ARG A 22 8.55 15.42 -4.21
N GLU A 23 9.73 14.98 -4.63
CA GLU A 23 9.90 13.79 -5.46
C GLU A 23 9.47 12.53 -4.72
N LEU A 24 9.86 12.38 -3.45
CA LEU A 24 9.40 11.31 -2.57
C LEU A 24 7.87 11.29 -2.47
N HIS A 25 7.25 12.45 -2.21
CA HIS A 25 5.79 12.54 -2.12
C HIS A 25 5.08 12.16 -3.43
N ASN A 26 5.58 12.64 -4.57
CA ASN A 26 5.04 12.29 -5.89
C ASN A 26 5.17 10.78 -6.17
N LEU A 27 6.27 10.14 -5.76
CA LEU A 27 6.48 8.70 -5.90
C LEU A 27 5.52 7.91 -5.00
N GLU A 28 5.27 8.38 -3.77
CA GLU A 28 4.28 7.80 -2.87
C GLU A 28 2.87 7.85 -3.45
N ASP A 29 2.45 9.01 -3.98
CA ASP A 29 1.14 9.19 -4.61
C ASP A 29 0.99 8.31 -5.86
N LEU A 30 2.02 8.27 -6.72
CA LEU A 30 2.03 7.41 -7.89
C LEU A 30 1.95 5.92 -7.50
N MET A 31 2.64 5.51 -6.43
CA MET A 31 2.57 4.14 -5.94
C MET A 31 1.16 3.79 -5.43
N PHE A 32 0.53 4.72 -4.71
CA PHE A 32 -0.85 4.56 -4.24
C PHE A 32 -1.85 4.41 -5.41
N ASP A 33 -1.75 5.26 -6.43
CA ASP A 33 -2.62 5.20 -7.61
C ASP A 33 -2.43 3.90 -8.40
N LEU A 34 -1.18 3.48 -8.62
CA LEU A 34 -0.86 2.21 -9.29
C LEU A 34 -1.38 0.99 -8.50
N GLN A 35 -1.30 1.01 -7.16
CA GLN A 35 -1.84 -0.06 -6.31
C GLN A 35 -3.36 -0.14 -6.41
N LYS A 36 -4.04 1.01 -6.42
CA LYS A 36 -5.48 1.09 -6.59
C LYS A 36 -5.92 0.53 -7.95
N GLU A 37 -5.23 0.90 -9.02
CA GLU A 37 -5.49 0.36 -10.36
C GLU A 37 -5.21 -1.15 -10.43
N HIS A 38 -4.12 -1.63 -9.82
CA HIS A 38 -3.79 -3.04 -9.74
C HIS A 38 -4.91 -3.87 -9.09
N GLU A 39 -5.43 -3.42 -7.94
CA GLU A 39 -6.53 -4.12 -7.27
C GLU A 39 -7.82 -4.10 -8.09
N GLN A 40 -8.12 -3.00 -8.78
CA GLN A 40 -9.28 -2.93 -9.67
C GLN A 40 -9.16 -3.93 -10.83
N ILE A 41 -7.99 -4.05 -11.46
CA ILE A 41 -7.75 -5.03 -12.53
C ILE A 41 -7.90 -6.45 -12.00
N LYS A 42 -7.34 -6.74 -10.83
CA LYS A 42 -7.42 -8.05 -10.19
C LYS A 42 -8.87 -8.44 -9.91
N GLU A 43 -9.69 -7.51 -9.43
CA GLU A 43 -11.11 -7.75 -9.18
C GLU A 43 -11.89 -7.98 -10.49
N ASN A 44 -11.61 -7.19 -11.52
CA ASN A 44 -12.20 -7.38 -12.85
C ASN A 44 -11.81 -8.74 -13.46
N LEU A 45 -10.55 -9.18 -13.31
CA LEU A 45 -10.09 -10.49 -13.76
C LEU A 45 -10.82 -11.63 -13.04
N LYS A 46 -11.05 -11.53 -11.72
CA LYS A 46 -11.87 -12.51 -10.98
C LYS A 46 -13.29 -12.58 -11.54
N LYS A 47 -13.93 -11.44 -11.76
CA LYS A 47 -15.29 -11.37 -12.34
C LYS A 47 -15.33 -12.02 -13.72
N VAL A 48 -14.38 -11.69 -14.60
CA VAL A 48 -14.30 -12.25 -15.95
C VAL A 48 -14.07 -13.77 -15.93
N ASN A 49 -13.14 -14.26 -15.10
CA ASN A 49 -12.88 -15.69 -14.97
C ASN A 49 -14.13 -16.44 -14.46
N HIS A 50 -14.81 -15.90 -13.45
CA HIS A 50 -16.06 -16.49 -12.95
C HIS A 50 -17.13 -16.61 -14.05
N LEU A 51 -17.30 -15.56 -14.87
CA LEU A 51 -18.27 -15.58 -15.97
C LEU A 51 -17.86 -16.58 -17.07
N LEU A 52 -16.58 -16.69 -17.38
CA LEU A 52 -16.07 -17.68 -18.32
C LEU A 52 -16.30 -19.11 -17.82
N ASP A 53 -16.05 -19.38 -16.53
CA ASP A 53 -16.32 -20.69 -15.90
C ASP A 53 -17.80 -21.07 -15.99
N LEU A 54 -18.70 -20.09 -15.83
CA LEU A 54 -20.14 -20.31 -16.01
C LEU A 54 -20.50 -20.68 -17.45
N ILE A 55 -19.85 -20.06 -18.45
CA ILE A 55 -20.08 -20.36 -19.87
C ILE A 55 -19.49 -21.73 -20.25
N GLU A 56 -18.32 -22.09 -19.72
CA GLU A 56 -17.63 -23.34 -20.06
C GLU A 56 -18.42 -24.58 -19.65
N LYS A 57 -19.24 -24.51 -18.60
CA LYS A 57 -20.21 -25.57 -18.24
C LYS A 57 -21.19 -25.93 -19.35
N HIS A 58 -21.31 -25.11 -20.41
CA HIS A 58 -22.24 -25.30 -21.51
C HIS A 58 -21.55 -25.62 -22.87
N ASP A 59 -20.23 -25.88 -22.91
CA ASP A 59 -19.47 -26.24 -24.13
C ASP A 59 -19.59 -25.26 -25.32
N ILE A 60 -19.74 -23.97 -25.01
CA ILE A 60 -20.03 -22.93 -26.01
C ILE A 60 -18.74 -22.45 -26.68
N LYS A 61 -18.69 -22.49 -28.03
CA LYS A 61 -17.55 -21.98 -28.82
C LYS A 61 -17.63 -20.45 -28.99
N PRO A 62 -16.53 -19.69 -28.82
CA PRO A 62 -16.57 -18.24 -28.90
C PRO A 62 -16.77 -17.73 -30.35
N GLU A 63 -17.50 -16.64 -30.50
CA GLU A 63 -17.60 -15.87 -31.76
C GLU A 63 -16.57 -14.72 -31.76
N LYS A 64 -16.08 -14.30 -32.94
CA LYS A 64 -15.20 -13.13 -33.05
C LYS A 64 -16.03 -11.86 -32.91
N THR A 65 -15.68 -11.00 -31.97
CA THR A 65 -16.42 -9.75 -31.70
C THR A 65 -15.57 -8.49 -31.85
N GLU A 66 -16.20 -7.46 -32.42
CA GLU A 66 -15.70 -6.08 -32.48
C GLU A 66 -16.06 -5.28 -31.21
N LYS A 67 -15.29 -4.22 -30.95
CA LYS A 67 -15.33 -3.42 -29.71
C LYS A 67 -16.61 -2.60 -29.61
N GLU A 68 -17.30 -2.71 -28.48
CA GLU A 68 -18.32 -1.73 -28.05
C GLU A 68 -17.89 -1.09 -26.73
N GLU A 69 -17.87 0.24 -26.69
CA GLU A 69 -17.58 1.05 -25.52
C GLU A 69 -18.83 1.20 -24.65
N THR A 70 -19.02 0.27 -23.73
CA THR A 70 -19.83 0.53 -22.53
C THR A 70 -18.93 0.39 -21.31
N SER A 71 -19.26 1.12 -20.23
CA SER A 71 -18.56 1.02 -18.95
C SER A 71 -18.46 -0.45 -18.53
N VAL A 72 -17.22 -0.95 -18.47
CA VAL A 72 -16.88 -2.37 -18.28
C VAL A 72 -17.54 -2.94 -17.01
N GLU A 73 -17.57 -2.17 -15.93
CA GLU A 73 -18.19 -2.58 -14.66
C GLU A 73 -19.70 -2.79 -14.80
N LYS A 74 -20.41 -1.79 -15.37
CA LYS A 74 -21.86 -1.89 -15.60
C LYS A 74 -22.21 -3.03 -16.55
N TRP A 75 -21.34 -3.32 -17.52
CA TRP A 75 -21.50 -4.45 -18.42
C TRP A 75 -21.28 -5.80 -17.71
N LEU A 76 -20.21 -5.94 -16.91
CA LEU A 76 -19.92 -7.15 -16.13
C LEU A 76 -21.02 -7.47 -15.13
N ASP A 77 -21.56 -6.47 -14.42
CA ASP A 77 -22.64 -6.67 -13.45
C ASP A 77 -23.96 -7.05 -14.14
N LYS A 78 -24.27 -6.44 -15.30
CA LYS A 78 -25.40 -6.87 -16.14
C LYS A 78 -25.23 -8.30 -16.63
N LEU A 79 -24.03 -8.66 -17.05
CA LEU A 79 -23.72 -10.02 -17.49
C LEU A 79 -23.94 -11.00 -16.35
N LYS A 80 -23.37 -10.74 -15.17
CA LYS A 80 -23.51 -11.60 -14.00
C LYS A 80 -24.98 -11.92 -13.69
N ASN A 81 -25.85 -10.91 -13.68
CA ASN A 81 -27.29 -11.10 -13.45
C ASN A 81 -27.96 -11.94 -14.56
N THR A 82 -27.54 -11.78 -15.82
CA THR A 82 -28.03 -12.56 -16.96
C THR A 82 -27.55 -14.01 -16.88
N PHE A 83 -26.28 -14.22 -16.52
CA PHE A 83 -25.66 -15.53 -16.37
C PHE A 83 -26.17 -16.32 -15.18
N GLU A 84 -26.42 -15.67 -14.04
CA GLU A 84 -27.05 -16.30 -12.89
C GLU A 84 -28.48 -16.78 -13.21
N LYS A 85 -29.24 -16.01 -14.00
CA LYS A 85 -30.56 -16.44 -14.49
C LYS A 85 -30.45 -17.69 -15.35
N PHE A 86 -29.49 -17.76 -16.28
CA PHE A 86 -29.26 -18.97 -17.08
C PHE A 86 -28.77 -20.15 -16.24
N HIS A 87 -27.93 -19.92 -15.23
CA HIS A 87 -27.43 -20.98 -14.36
C HIS A 87 -28.55 -21.58 -13.49
N LEU A 88 -29.48 -20.75 -13.01
CA LEU A 88 -30.69 -21.19 -12.29
C LEU A 88 -31.65 -21.99 -13.17
N LEU A 89 -31.63 -21.76 -14.49
CA LEU A 89 -32.43 -22.48 -15.50
C LEU A 89 -31.80 -23.80 -15.99
N SER A 90 -30.66 -24.22 -15.43
CA SER A 90 -29.82 -25.37 -15.87
C SER A 90 -30.49 -26.75 -16.03
N LYS A 91 -31.79 -26.88 -15.77
CA LYS A 91 -32.58 -28.09 -16.07
C LYS A 91 -33.29 -28.05 -17.43
N GLU A 92 -33.37 -26.90 -18.10
CA GLU A 92 -33.98 -26.74 -19.42
C GLU A 92 -32.91 -26.59 -20.51
N LYS A 93 -33.14 -27.18 -21.69
CA LYS A 93 -32.26 -27.03 -22.85
C LYS A 93 -32.24 -25.56 -23.28
N LEU A 94 -31.07 -24.94 -23.27
CA LEU A 94 -30.84 -23.59 -23.79
C LEU A 94 -31.36 -23.46 -25.23
N SER A 95 -32.02 -22.34 -25.53
CA SER A 95 -32.49 -22.07 -26.89
C SER A 95 -31.32 -21.73 -27.83
N LYS A 96 -31.54 -21.80 -29.14
CA LYS A 96 -30.52 -21.39 -30.13
C LYS A 96 -30.14 -19.91 -30.00
N GLU A 97 -31.09 -19.07 -29.59
CA GLU A 97 -30.89 -17.65 -29.36
C GLU A 97 -30.02 -17.41 -28.13
N ASP A 98 -30.26 -18.17 -27.04
CA ASP A 98 -29.41 -18.12 -25.85
C ASP A 98 -27.97 -18.55 -26.18
N ILE A 99 -27.81 -19.63 -26.95
CA ILE A 99 -26.49 -20.09 -27.38
C ILE A 99 -25.77 -18.99 -28.17
N ALA A 100 -26.43 -18.33 -29.12
CA ALA A 100 -25.81 -17.26 -29.91
C ALA A 100 -25.36 -16.06 -29.04
N VAL A 101 -26.19 -15.65 -28.06
CA VAL A 101 -25.82 -14.61 -27.09
C VAL A 101 -24.59 -15.03 -26.30
N LEU A 102 -24.56 -16.27 -25.82
CA LEU A 102 -23.45 -16.81 -25.03
C LEU A 102 -22.15 -16.92 -25.84
N GLN A 103 -22.21 -17.25 -27.13
CA GLN A 103 -21.04 -17.28 -28.02
C GLN A 103 -20.42 -15.89 -28.20
N LYS A 104 -21.28 -14.88 -28.42
CA LYS A 104 -20.88 -13.47 -28.57
C LYS A 104 -20.26 -12.93 -27.28
N GLU A 105 -20.91 -13.15 -26.15
CA GLU A 105 -20.41 -12.66 -24.85
C GLU A 105 -19.14 -13.42 -24.40
N LYS A 106 -19.01 -14.71 -24.71
CA LYS A 106 -17.74 -15.46 -24.49
C LYS A 106 -16.58 -14.85 -25.26
N GLY A 107 -16.79 -14.49 -26.52
CA GLY A 107 -15.79 -13.81 -27.35
C GLY A 107 -15.35 -12.48 -26.74
N LYS A 108 -16.31 -11.65 -26.29
CA LYS A 108 -16.04 -10.39 -25.60
C LYS A 108 -15.29 -10.57 -24.28
N LEU A 109 -15.68 -11.56 -23.47
CA LEU A 109 -15.02 -11.86 -22.19
C LEU A 109 -13.58 -12.33 -22.38
N LEU A 110 -13.29 -13.17 -23.38
CA LEU A 110 -11.93 -13.60 -23.69
C LEU A 110 -11.06 -12.44 -24.16
N ALA A 111 -11.59 -11.55 -25.00
CA ALA A 111 -10.87 -10.34 -25.43
C ALA A 111 -10.60 -9.39 -24.26
N LEU A 112 -11.58 -9.21 -23.36
CA LEU A 112 -11.39 -8.42 -22.15
C LEU A 112 -10.37 -9.06 -21.20
N LYS A 113 -10.43 -10.38 -21.00
CA LYS A 113 -9.47 -11.13 -20.18
C LYS A 113 -8.04 -10.88 -20.65
N HIS A 114 -7.79 -11.07 -21.95
CA HIS A 114 -6.46 -10.83 -22.53
C HIS A 114 -5.99 -9.39 -22.30
N LYS A 115 -6.86 -8.40 -22.54
CA LYS A 115 -6.53 -6.99 -22.31
C LYS A 115 -6.20 -6.71 -20.83
N LEU A 116 -7.00 -7.24 -19.91
CA LEU A 116 -6.77 -7.06 -18.47
C LEU A 116 -5.49 -7.77 -18.02
N GLU A 117 -5.16 -8.94 -18.56
CA GLU A 117 -3.90 -9.65 -18.27
C GLU A 117 -2.67 -8.84 -18.75
N GLU A 118 -2.74 -8.26 -19.95
CA GLU A 118 -1.70 -7.35 -20.45
C GLU A 118 -1.54 -6.10 -19.57
N GLN A 119 -2.66 -5.47 -19.20
CA GLN A 119 -2.65 -4.31 -18.31
C GLN A 119 -2.13 -4.68 -16.92
N HIS A 120 -2.52 -5.84 -16.37
CA HIS A 120 -2.04 -6.35 -15.09
C HIS A 120 -0.51 -6.51 -15.10
N LYS A 121 0.04 -7.13 -16.15
CA LYS A 121 1.50 -7.28 -16.32
C LYS A 121 2.20 -5.93 -16.41
N HIS A 122 1.61 -4.97 -17.12
CA HIS A 122 2.17 -3.63 -17.27
C HIS A 122 2.19 -2.88 -15.93
N ILE A 123 1.07 -2.84 -15.20
CA ILE A 123 0.98 -2.19 -13.89
C ILE A 123 1.92 -2.84 -12.89
N HIS A 124 2.02 -4.17 -12.88
CA HIS A 124 2.96 -4.87 -12.02
C HIS A 124 4.42 -4.44 -12.28
N THR A 125 4.78 -4.24 -13.56
CA THR A 125 6.10 -3.73 -13.95
C THR A 125 6.31 -2.28 -13.48
N LEU A 126 5.29 -1.43 -13.59
CA LEU A 126 5.35 -0.04 -13.12
C LEU A 126 5.50 0.01 -11.60
N LEU A 127 4.72 -0.78 -10.85
CA LEU A 127 4.83 -0.90 -9.40
C LEU A 127 6.25 -1.29 -8.96
N ALA A 128 6.85 -2.30 -9.59
CA ALA A 128 8.21 -2.73 -9.27
C ALA A 128 9.25 -1.62 -9.52
N LYS A 129 9.11 -0.87 -10.62
CA LYS A 129 9.99 0.27 -10.93
C LYS A 129 9.80 1.41 -9.94
N THR A 130 8.56 1.83 -9.68
CA THR A 130 8.25 2.91 -8.74
C THR A 130 8.73 2.56 -7.34
N PHE A 131 8.57 1.32 -6.91
CA PHE A 131 9.08 0.84 -5.62
C PHE A 131 10.62 0.91 -5.54
N THR A 132 11.32 0.51 -6.61
CA THR A 132 12.78 0.64 -6.68
C THR A 132 13.21 2.11 -6.58
N TYR A 133 12.56 3.00 -7.33
CA TYR A 133 12.84 4.44 -7.27
C TYR A 133 12.53 5.05 -5.89
N LEU A 134 11.50 4.55 -5.21
CA LEU A 134 11.16 4.98 -3.85
C LEU A 134 12.28 4.62 -2.88
N ILE A 135 12.75 3.37 -2.89
CA ILE A 135 13.86 2.90 -2.05
C ILE A 135 15.13 3.72 -2.35
N ASP A 136 15.47 3.90 -3.63
CA ASP A 136 16.66 4.66 -4.02
C ASP A 136 16.58 6.12 -3.54
N THR A 137 15.42 6.75 -3.65
CA THR A 137 15.19 8.12 -3.17
C THR A 137 15.28 8.20 -1.64
N GLN A 138 14.70 7.24 -0.92
CA GLN A 138 14.79 7.19 0.54
C GLN A 138 16.22 6.97 1.01
N ASN A 139 16.99 6.08 0.37
CA ASN A 139 18.40 5.88 0.66
C ASN A 139 19.21 7.16 0.44
N LYS A 140 19.01 7.86 -0.67
CA LYS A 140 19.67 9.15 -0.93
C LYS A 140 19.36 10.19 0.14
N ILE A 141 18.08 10.33 0.53
CA ILE A 141 17.69 11.25 1.60
C ILE A 141 18.41 10.89 2.90
N CYS A 142 18.41 9.61 3.27
CA CYS A 142 19.12 9.14 4.46
C CYS A 142 20.62 9.41 4.39
N GLU A 143 21.28 9.10 3.27
CA GLU A 143 22.70 9.35 3.06
C GLU A 143 23.04 10.84 3.14
N GLU A 144 22.23 11.71 2.54
CA GLU A 144 22.44 13.16 2.58
C GLU A 144 22.31 13.72 4.01
N LEU A 145 21.26 13.31 4.74
CA LEU A 145 21.01 13.78 6.10
C LEU A 145 22.06 13.26 7.08
N THR A 146 22.44 11.99 6.98
CA THR A 146 23.37 11.32 7.92
C THR A 146 24.84 11.39 7.51
N LYS A 147 25.16 11.99 6.35
CA LYS A 147 26.50 12.06 5.75
C LYS A 147 27.07 10.69 5.39
N GLY A 148 26.24 9.86 4.77
CA GLY A 148 26.65 8.62 4.09
C GLY A 148 26.09 7.33 4.67
N TYR A 149 25.09 7.37 5.55
CA TYR A 149 24.38 6.18 6.00
C TYR A 149 23.05 6.03 5.25
N ASP A 150 22.91 4.91 4.54
CA ASP A 150 21.66 4.50 3.93
C ASP A 150 20.66 3.98 4.98
N VAL A 151 19.45 3.63 4.53
CA VAL A 151 18.38 3.16 5.42
C VAL A 151 18.78 1.90 6.20
N ALA A 152 19.49 0.96 5.56
CA ALA A 152 19.92 -0.30 6.17
C ALA A 152 21.03 -0.09 7.22
N ALA A 153 21.96 0.83 6.97
CA ALA A 153 23.00 1.15 7.93
C ALA A 153 22.40 1.86 9.16
N ILE A 154 21.39 2.72 8.98
CA ILE A 154 20.66 3.36 10.09
C ILE A 154 19.88 2.32 10.89
N SER A 155 19.18 1.38 10.24
CA SER A 155 18.43 0.33 10.93
C SER A 155 19.34 -0.56 11.77
N GLN A 156 20.51 -0.93 11.23
CA GLN A 156 21.51 -1.70 11.98
C GLN A 156 22.01 -0.93 13.22
N LYS A 157 22.27 0.37 13.11
CA LYS A 157 22.67 1.20 14.27
C LYS A 157 21.61 1.25 15.37
N LEU A 158 20.34 1.29 14.99
CA LEU A 158 19.22 1.22 15.94
C LEU A 158 19.16 -0.13 16.64
N VAL A 159 19.31 -1.24 15.89
CA VAL A 159 19.36 -2.59 16.45
C VAL A 159 20.57 -2.78 17.36
N ASP A 160 21.73 -2.24 17.00
CA ASP A 160 22.94 -2.31 17.83
C ASP A 160 22.76 -1.59 19.18
N HIS A 161 21.97 -0.51 19.22
CA HIS A 161 21.77 0.29 20.42
C HIS A 161 20.61 -0.18 21.29
N PHE A 162 19.44 -0.42 20.69
CA PHE A 162 18.20 -0.76 21.40
C PHE A 162 17.88 -2.25 21.37
N GLY A 163 18.58 -3.05 20.55
CA GLY A 163 18.15 -4.40 20.20
C GLY A 163 16.97 -4.38 19.21
N ARG A 164 16.31 -5.54 19.05
CA ARG A 164 15.14 -5.66 18.16
C ARG A 164 13.83 -5.15 18.79
N LYS A 165 13.86 -4.80 20.08
CA LYS A 165 12.70 -4.38 20.86
C LYS A 165 13.08 -3.26 21.80
N LEU A 166 12.33 -2.17 21.73
CA LEU A 166 12.37 -1.07 22.68
C LEU A 166 11.03 -1.04 23.42
N GLU A 167 11.05 -1.42 24.70
CA GLU A 167 9.87 -1.33 25.57
C GLU A 167 9.60 0.14 25.89
N ALA A 168 8.41 0.64 25.56
CA ALA A 168 8.02 2.01 25.81
C ALA A 168 6.63 2.07 26.43
N THR A 169 6.49 2.79 27.54
CA THR A 169 5.21 2.92 28.22
C THR A 169 4.17 3.65 27.35
N MET A 170 4.62 4.46 26.40
CA MET A 170 3.79 5.18 25.43
C MET A 170 4.48 5.29 24.07
N TYR A 171 3.70 5.32 22.99
CA TYR A 171 4.16 5.57 21.62
C TYR A 171 5.11 6.77 21.54
N GLU A 172 4.69 7.93 22.05
CA GLU A 172 5.47 9.17 22.01
C GLU A 172 6.77 9.09 22.80
N GLN A 173 6.82 8.30 23.88
CA GLN A 173 8.04 8.13 24.66
C GLN A 173 9.09 7.36 23.84
N GLY A 174 8.71 6.22 23.25
CA GLY A 174 9.62 5.43 22.43
C GLY A 174 10.04 6.17 21.16
N LYS A 175 9.11 6.87 20.51
CA LYS A 175 9.40 7.75 19.37
C LYS A 175 10.43 8.83 19.71
N ASN A 176 10.27 9.53 20.83
CA ASN A 176 11.23 10.54 21.26
C ASN A 176 12.60 9.94 21.55
N GLN A 177 12.67 8.76 22.17
CA GLN A 177 13.94 8.05 22.39
C GLN A 177 14.64 7.68 21.07
N LEU A 178 13.89 7.15 20.09
CA LEU A 178 14.41 6.81 18.77
C LEU A 178 14.91 8.07 18.04
N MET A 179 14.14 9.17 18.04
CA MET A 179 14.57 10.43 17.43
C MET A 179 15.79 11.02 18.12
N GLU A 180 15.84 11.04 19.46
CA GLU A 180 17.00 11.53 20.20
C GLU A 180 18.28 10.73 19.90
N PHE A 181 18.14 9.42 19.71
CA PHE A 181 19.25 8.57 19.29
C PHE A 181 19.74 8.96 17.89
N LEU A 182 18.83 9.16 16.93
CA LEU A 182 19.17 9.59 15.57
C LEU A 182 19.89 10.95 15.58
N GLU A 183 19.36 11.93 16.31
CA GLU A 183 19.97 13.27 16.47
C GLU A 183 21.41 13.17 16.99
N LYS A 184 21.63 12.41 18.07
CA LYS A 184 22.95 12.28 18.71
C LYS A 184 23.93 11.46 17.87
N THR A 185 23.49 10.35 17.30
CA THR A 185 24.36 9.41 16.58
C THR A 185 24.86 9.98 15.26
N PHE A 186 23.97 10.66 14.51
CA PHE A 186 24.30 11.21 13.19
C PHE A 186 24.64 12.70 13.22
N ASN A 187 24.54 13.35 14.39
CA ASN A 187 24.78 14.78 14.57
C ASN A 187 23.93 15.62 13.60
N ILE A 188 22.63 15.34 13.61
CA ILE A 188 21.60 15.97 12.78
C ILE A 188 20.60 16.73 13.65
N ASN A 189 19.81 17.60 13.03
CA ASN A 189 18.80 18.36 13.75
C ASN A 189 17.49 17.54 13.93
N LYS A 190 16.60 18.01 14.81
CA LYS A 190 15.31 17.35 15.10
C LYS A 190 14.39 17.17 13.88
N ILE A 191 14.42 18.09 12.92
CA ILE A 191 13.63 18.00 11.68
C ILE A 191 14.16 16.84 10.83
N ASP A 192 15.48 16.79 10.62
CA ASP A 192 16.14 15.72 9.85
C ASP A 192 15.91 14.35 10.51
N ALA A 193 16.05 14.27 11.84
CA ALA A 193 15.80 13.06 12.60
C ALA A 193 14.35 12.58 12.48
N LYS A 194 13.39 13.52 12.48
CA LYS A 194 11.98 13.21 12.22
C LYS A 194 11.76 12.71 10.79
N THR A 195 12.43 13.28 9.79
CA THR A 195 12.36 12.81 8.40
C THR A 195 12.86 11.37 8.28
N ILE A 196 14.02 11.07 8.87
CA ILE A 196 14.56 9.70 8.90
C ILE A 196 13.61 8.76 9.64
N PHE A 197 13.12 9.15 10.84
CA PHE A 197 12.16 8.35 11.59
C PHE A 197 10.93 7.98 10.76
N ASN A 198 10.35 8.95 10.05
CA ASN A 198 9.18 8.71 9.19
C ASN A 198 9.50 7.73 8.05
N ILE A 199 10.69 7.81 7.45
CA ILE A 199 11.14 6.85 6.42
C ILE A 199 11.23 5.45 7.02
N LEU A 200 11.81 5.30 8.21
CA LEU A 200 11.95 4.00 8.86
C LEU A 200 10.59 3.43 9.29
N GLU A 201 9.68 4.26 9.79
CA GLU A 201 8.32 3.86 10.18
C GLU A 201 7.49 3.43 8.96
N LYS A 202 7.52 4.21 7.87
CA LYS A 202 6.82 3.88 6.61
C LYS A 202 7.33 2.60 5.95
N ASN A 203 8.62 2.29 6.08
CA ASN A 203 9.21 1.06 5.56
C ASN A 203 9.06 -0.14 6.52
N HIS A 204 8.31 0.00 7.61
CA HIS A 204 8.15 -1.04 8.63
C HIS A 204 9.46 -1.52 9.27
N ILE A 205 10.51 -0.69 9.21
CA ILE A 205 11.76 -0.90 9.94
C ILE A 205 11.51 -0.58 11.42
N LEU A 206 10.74 0.46 11.68
CA LEU A 206 10.19 0.78 13.00
C LEU A 206 8.70 0.48 13.02
N TYR A 207 8.26 -0.30 14.00
CA TYR A 207 6.85 -0.68 14.15
C TYR A 207 6.44 -0.66 15.61
N TYR A 208 5.43 0.11 15.98
CA TYR A 208 4.88 0.10 17.33
C TYR A 208 3.72 -0.89 17.43
N GLN A 209 3.81 -1.81 18.38
CA GLN A 209 2.74 -2.74 18.71
C GLN A 209 2.20 -2.43 20.11
N ILE A 210 0.88 -2.28 20.23
CA ILE A 210 0.22 -2.15 21.52
C ILE A 210 0.22 -3.53 22.22
N ASN A 211 0.62 -3.55 23.48
CA ASN A 211 0.60 -4.74 24.31
C ASN A 211 -0.78 -4.90 24.95
N TYR A 212 -1.61 -5.75 24.36
CA TYR A 212 -2.90 -6.12 24.95
C TYR A 212 -2.77 -7.15 26.10
N SER A 213 -1.54 -7.48 26.50
CA SER A 213 -1.22 -8.63 27.36
C SER A 213 -1.11 -8.32 28.86
N ASN A 214 -1.28 -7.06 29.28
CA ASN A 214 -1.73 -6.82 30.63
C ASN A 214 -3.23 -7.09 30.65
N THR A 215 -3.63 -8.10 31.43
CA THR A 215 -4.98 -8.34 31.92
C THR A 215 -5.65 -7.03 32.32
N TYR A 216 -6.27 -6.36 31.35
CA TYR A 216 -7.47 -5.61 31.63
C TYR A 216 -8.48 -6.71 31.95
N GLU A 217 -8.60 -7.03 33.24
CA GLU A 217 -9.95 -7.25 33.75
C GLU A 217 -10.74 -6.06 33.20
N PHE A 218 -11.51 -6.27 32.12
CA PHE A 218 -12.58 -5.35 31.80
C PHE A 218 -13.32 -5.24 33.11
N PRO A 219 -13.25 -4.10 33.80
CA PRO A 219 -13.92 -4.04 35.07
C PRO A 219 -15.38 -4.21 34.69
N THR A 220 -16.04 -5.18 35.32
CA THR A 220 -17.45 -5.44 35.07
C THR A 220 -18.23 -4.27 35.66
N TYR A 221 -18.17 -3.13 34.97
CA TYR A 221 -18.83 -1.90 35.33
C TYR A 221 -20.31 -2.09 35.01
N GLN A 222 -21.15 -1.97 36.04
CA GLN A 222 -22.61 -2.07 35.91
C GLN A 222 -23.23 -0.78 35.35
N ASP A 223 -22.45 0.30 35.23
CA ASP A 223 -22.94 1.62 34.84
C ASP A 223 -22.06 2.24 33.73
N VAL A 224 -22.70 2.62 32.63
CA VAL A 224 -22.07 3.16 31.40
C VAL A 224 -21.54 4.59 31.65
N SER A 225 -22.03 5.29 32.67
CA SER A 225 -21.65 6.66 33.01
C SER A 225 -20.21 6.81 33.52
N GLU A 226 -19.57 5.72 33.99
CA GLU A 226 -18.16 5.73 34.38
C GLU A 226 -17.22 5.83 33.16
N TYR A 227 -17.68 5.39 31.98
CA TYR A 227 -16.91 5.41 30.72
C TYR A 227 -16.76 6.83 30.14
N GLU A 228 -17.77 7.68 30.29
CA GLU A 228 -17.77 9.04 29.73
C GLU A 228 -16.74 9.97 30.40
N SER A 229 -16.20 9.56 31.55
CA SER A 229 -15.20 10.33 32.31
C SER A 229 -13.74 9.93 32.03
N MET A 230 -13.49 8.78 31.39
CA MET A 230 -12.13 8.30 31.13
C MET A 230 -11.57 8.86 29.83
N THR A 231 -10.81 9.95 29.94
CA THR A 231 -10.12 10.60 28.80
C THR A 231 -8.81 9.91 28.40
N TYR A 232 -8.45 8.75 28.99
CA TYR A 232 -7.14 8.16 28.80
C TYR A 232 -7.10 6.64 29.03
N MET A 233 -6.74 5.88 27.99
CA MET A 233 -6.21 4.52 28.12
C MET A 233 -4.69 4.58 27.88
N PRO A 234 -3.83 4.33 28.90
CA PRO A 234 -2.42 4.11 28.67
C PRO A 234 -2.28 2.77 27.95
N THR A 235 -2.02 2.81 26.64
CA THR A 235 -1.68 1.62 25.88
C THR A 235 -0.16 1.48 25.89
N ASP A 236 0.32 0.73 26.88
CA ASP A 236 1.68 0.22 26.88
C ASP A 236 1.94 -0.54 25.57
N GLY A 237 3.16 -0.45 25.06
CA GLY A 237 3.50 -1.08 23.79
C GLY A 237 4.98 -1.19 23.57
N THR A 238 5.33 -1.92 22.53
CA THR A 238 6.72 -2.24 22.21
C THR A 238 7.02 -1.74 20.81
N TRP A 239 8.11 -1.00 20.69
CA TRP A 239 8.70 -0.66 19.40
C TRP A 239 9.55 -1.83 18.93
N PHE A 240 9.23 -2.36 17.76
CA PHE A 240 10.02 -3.35 17.05
C PHE A 240 10.94 -2.66 16.06
N ILE A 241 12.18 -3.12 16.01
CA ILE A 241 13.23 -2.60 15.13
C ILE A 241 13.73 -3.76 14.28
N TYR A 242 13.51 -3.65 12.98
CA TYR A 242 14.00 -4.59 11.98
C TYR A 242 15.24 -4.02 11.29
N ALA A 243 16.18 -4.86 10.89
CA ALA A 243 17.35 -4.48 10.12
C ALA A 243 17.32 -5.17 8.76
#